data_AF-A0A0R5PC58-F1
#
_entry.id   AF-A0A0R5PC58-F1
#
_cell.length_a   1.000
_cell.length_b   1.000
_cell.length_c   1.000
_cell.angle_alpha   90.00
_cell.angle_beta   90.00
_cell.angle_gamma   90.00
#
_symmetry.space_group_name_H-M   'P 1'
#
loop_
_entity.id
_entity.type
_entity.pdbx_description
1 polymer ?
#
loop_
_entity_poly.entity_id
_entity_poly.type
_entity_poly.pdbx_seq_one_letter_code
_entity_poly.pdbx_strand_id
1 'polypeptide(L)'
;EIGVRDYCDNSRYNILEEVAKKMNLDMRKTSSLWKDQALVEINIAVLYSFQSDKVTIVDHHSATESFIKHMENEYRCRGGCPADWVWIVPPMSGSITPVFHQEMLNYRLTPSFEYQPDPWNIHVWKGLNGTPTKKRAIGFKKLAKAVKFSAKLMGQAMAKRVKATILYATETGKSQVYAKTLCEIFKHAFDAKVMSMDEYDIVHLEHETLVLVVTSTFGNGDPPENGERFGCALMEMKNPNSSLQESRSYKVRFNSVSSYSDARKCSSDGPDARDQFESAGPLANVRFSVF
;
A
#
# COMPACT_ATOMS: atom_id res chain seq x y z
N GLU A 1 4.32 27.77 -4.24
CA GLU A 1 3.26 27.17 -5.08
C GLU A 1 3.83 26.11 -6.03
N ILE A 2 4.63 26.50 -7.02
CA ILE A 2 5.13 25.58 -8.06
C ILE A 2 6.03 24.46 -7.51
N GLY A 3 7.16 24.80 -6.87
CA GLY A 3 8.19 23.83 -6.49
C GLY A 3 7.73 22.81 -5.45
N VAL A 4 6.79 23.17 -4.57
CA VAL A 4 6.23 22.26 -3.56
C VAL A 4 4.94 21.60 -4.04
N ARG A 5 3.91 22.38 -4.40
CA ARG A 5 2.56 21.86 -4.61
C ARG A 5 2.38 21.29 -6.01
N ASP A 6 2.75 22.03 -7.05
CA ASP A 6 2.56 21.55 -8.42
C ASP A 6 3.51 20.38 -8.73
N TYR A 7 4.78 20.49 -8.33
CA TYR A 7 5.81 19.50 -8.64
C TYR A 7 5.87 18.33 -7.67
N CYS A 8 5.68 18.54 -6.37
CA CYS A 8 5.98 17.51 -5.36
C CYS A 8 4.77 16.91 -4.65
N ASP A 9 3.54 17.43 -4.83
CA ASP A 9 2.35 16.72 -4.35
C ASP A 9 2.23 15.37 -5.10
N ASN A 10 1.98 14.29 -4.35
CA ASN A 10 1.84 12.94 -4.92
C ASN A 10 0.69 12.83 -5.95
N SER A 11 -0.32 13.70 -5.85
CA SER A 11 -1.47 13.78 -6.75
C SER A 11 -1.29 14.73 -7.93
N ARG A 12 -0.10 15.33 -8.07
CA ARG A 12 0.25 16.28 -9.14
C ARG A 12 1.37 15.70 -10.00
N TYR A 13 2.40 16.46 -10.36
CA TYR A 13 3.47 15.97 -11.23
C TYR A 13 4.34 14.90 -10.54
N ASN A 14 4.43 14.91 -9.21
CA ASN A 14 5.11 13.90 -8.39
C ASN A 14 6.56 13.60 -8.84
N ILE A 15 7.37 14.63 -9.07
CA ILE A 15 8.75 14.49 -9.58
C ILE A 15 9.82 14.29 -8.48
N LEU A 16 9.42 14.30 -7.21
CA LEU A 16 10.33 14.32 -6.06
C LEU A 16 11.30 13.13 -6.05
N GLU A 17 10.82 11.94 -6.38
CA GLU A 17 11.65 10.73 -6.45
C GLU A 17 12.63 10.75 -7.62
N GLU A 18 12.24 11.29 -8.78
CA GLU A 18 13.13 11.39 -9.93
C GLU A 18 14.31 12.34 -9.65
N VAL A 19 14.01 13.49 -9.04
CA VAL A 19 15.05 14.46 -8.66
C VAL A 19 15.99 13.87 -7.63
N ALA A 20 15.47 13.22 -6.59
CA ALA A 20 16.29 12.57 -5.56
C ALA A 20 17.23 11.50 -6.12
N LYS A 21 16.79 10.73 -7.13
CA LYS A 21 17.65 9.78 -7.85
C LYS A 21 18.79 10.48 -8.59
N LYS A 22 18.50 11.57 -9.30
CA LYS A 22 19.52 12.35 -10.04
C LYS A 22 20.51 13.04 -9.12
N MET A 23 20.09 13.36 -7.89
CA MET A 23 20.96 13.88 -6.82
C MET A 23 21.77 12.77 -6.12
N ASN A 24 21.57 11.50 -6.45
CA ASN A 24 22.20 10.34 -5.80
C ASN A 24 21.94 10.26 -4.28
N LEU A 25 20.72 10.59 -3.82
CA LEU A 25 20.35 10.52 -2.41
C LEU A 25 19.99 9.09 -1.96
N ASP A 26 20.19 8.77 -0.68
CA ASP A 26 19.74 7.49 -0.11
C ASP A 26 18.22 7.51 0.14
N MET A 27 17.48 6.90 -0.78
CA MET A 27 16.02 6.86 -0.75
C MET A 27 15.43 5.67 0.01
N ARG A 28 16.27 4.79 0.58
CA ARG A 28 15.82 3.53 1.21
C ARG A 28 15.12 3.75 2.55
N LYS A 29 15.39 4.87 3.22
CA LYS A 29 14.88 5.20 4.54
C LYS A 29 14.35 6.63 4.54
N THR A 30 13.23 6.88 5.19
CA THR A 30 12.68 8.24 5.35
C THR A 30 13.55 9.10 6.25
N SER A 31 14.26 8.51 7.21
CA SER A 31 15.15 9.19 8.14
C SER A 31 16.40 9.81 7.50
N SER A 32 16.70 9.50 6.23
CA SER A 32 17.75 10.21 5.48
C SER A 32 17.33 11.62 5.06
N LEU A 33 16.02 11.94 5.18
CA LEU A 33 15.44 13.22 4.78
C LEU A 33 15.65 13.55 3.29
N TRP A 34 15.74 12.52 2.45
CA TRP A 34 15.95 12.69 1.01
C TRP A 34 14.84 13.50 0.34
N LYS A 35 13.61 13.43 0.88
CA LYS A 35 12.47 14.21 0.40
C LYS A 35 12.67 15.70 0.67
N ASP A 36 13.08 16.05 1.89
CA ASP A 36 13.33 17.42 2.32
C ASP A 36 14.46 18.05 1.50
N GLN A 37 15.56 17.32 1.31
CA GLN A 37 16.69 17.77 0.48
C GLN A 37 16.28 18.02 -0.98
N ALA A 38 15.61 17.05 -1.62
CA ALA A 38 15.15 17.22 -3.00
C ALA A 38 14.12 18.35 -3.13
N LEU A 39 13.22 18.51 -2.16
CA LEU A 39 12.21 19.56 -2.15
C LEU A 39 12.84 20.96 -2.12
N VAL A 40 13.90 21.15 -1.32
CA VAL A 40 14.65 22.41 -1.27
C VAL A 40 15.29 22.72 -2.63
N GLU A 41 15.99 21.76 -3.22
CA GLU A 41 16.66 21.98 -4.52
C GLU A 41 15.67 22.27 -5.65
N ILE A 42 14.50 21.63 -5.66
CA ILE A 42 13.42 21.93 -6.62
C ILE A 42 12.95 23.39 -6.47
N ASN A 43 12.80 23.89 -5.24
CA ASN A 43 12.40 25.28 -5.01
C ASN A 43 13.50 26.27 -5.39
N ILE A 44 14.77 25.94 -5.15
CA ILE A 44 15.92 26.73 -5.62
C ILE A 44 15.88 26.83 -7.16
N ALA A 45 15.69 25.70 -7.86
CA ALA A 45 15.63 25.66 -9.31
C ALA A 45 14.47 26.50 -9.88
N VAL A 46 13.29 26.46 -9.25
CA VAL A 46 12.14 27.30 -9.64
C VAL A 46 12.47 28.78 -9.52
N LEU A 47 12.96 29.23 -8.37
CA LEU A 47 13.29 30.64 -8.14
C LEU A 47 14.40 31.11 -9.11
N TYR A 48 15.46 30.32 -9.25
CA TYR A 48 16.56 30.62 -10.17
C TYR A 48 16.09 30.76 -11.61
N SER A 49 15.22 29.88 -12.08
CA SER A 49 14.73 29.91 -13.47
C SER A 49 13.91 31.17 -13.74
N PHE A 50 12.95 31.50 -12.87
CA PHE A 50 12.14 32.72 -12.99
C PHE A 50 13.00 33.99 -12.94
N GLN A 51 13.97 34.04 -12.02
CA GLN A 51 14.88 35.18 -11.89
C GLN A 51 15.79 35.35 -13.11
N SER A 52 16.33 34.25 -13.64
CA SER A 52 17.18 34.24 -14.83
C SER A 52 16.44 34.75 -16.06
N ASP A 53 15.16 34.37 -16.19
CA ASP A 53 14.29 34.79 -17.28
C ASP A 53 13.57 36.13 -17.03
N LYS A 54 13.87 36.79 -15.90
CA LYS A 54 13.29 38.08 -15.47
C LYS A 54 11.76 38.04 -15.36
N VAL A 55 11.21 36.89 -15.00
CA VAL A 55 9.78 36.73 -14.67
C VAL A 55 9.59 36.97 -13.18
N THR A 56 8.65 37.85 -12.82
CA THR A 56 8.39 38.20 -11.42
C THR A 56 8.01 36.96 -10.61
N ILE A 57 8.73 36.74 -9.53
CA ILE A 57 8.46 35.71 -8.52
C ILE A 57 8.92 36.22 -7.16
N VAL A 58 8.35 35.68 -6.08
CA VAL A 58 8.75 35.97 -4.70
C VAL A 58 8.99 34.65 -3.95
N ASP A 59 10.05 34.58 -3.17
CA ASP A 59 10.28 33.46 -2.28
C ASP A 59 9.40 33.55 -1.02
N HIS A 60 9.23 32.44 -0.32
CA HIS A 60 8.31 32.36 0.81
C HIS A 60 8.82 33.08 2.07
N HIS A 61 10.13 33.32 2.23
CA HIS A 61 10.64 34.13 3.34
C HIS A 61 10.30 35.60 3.11
N SER A 62 10.63 36.14 1.93
CA SER A 62 10.30 37.52 1.56
C SER A 62 8.79 37.79 1.61
N ALA A 63 7.98 36.85 1.10
CA ALA A 63 6.52 36.97 1.11
C ALA A 63 5.94 37.02 2.54
N THR A 64 6.44 36.18 3.44
CA THR A 64 5.94 36.12 4.82
C THR A 64 6.39 37.32 5.66
N GLU A 65 7.62 37.81 5.48
CA GLU A 65 8.05 39.07 6.08
C GLU A 65 7.23 40.27 5.60
N SER A 66 6.91 40.31 4.30
CA SER A 66 6.04 41.34 3.73
C SER A 66 4.63 41.27 4.32
N PHE A 67 4.09 40.07 4.51
CA PHE A 67 2.78 39.87 5.11
C PHE A 67 2.71 40.35 6.56
N ILE A 68 3.75 40.14 7.39
CA ILE A 68 3.78 40.65 8.76
C ILE A 68 3.72 42.18 8.78
N LYS A 69 4.48 42.85 7.92
CA LYS A 69 4.42 44.33 7.78
C LYS A 69 3.03 44.80 7.35
N HIS A 70 2.38 44.06 6.44
CA HIS A 70 1.00 44.35 6.03
C HIS A 70 0.04 44.19 7.22
N MET A 71 0.12 43.09 7.96
CA MET A 71 -0.72 42.83 9.13
C MET A 71 -0.56 43.94 10.18
N GLU A 72 0.67 44.33 10.53
CA GLU A 72 0.93 45.44 11.46
C GLU A 72 0.28 46.74 10.99
N ASN A 73 0.37 47.06 9.70
CA ASN A 73 -0.26 48.25 9.14
C ASN A 73 -1.79 48.19 9.25
N GLU A 74 -2.41 47.06 8.92
CA GLU A 74 -3.87 46.89 9.01
C GLU A 74 -4.36 46.98 10.47
N TYR A 75 -3.60 46.45 11.42
CA TYR A 75 -3.90 46.64 12.85
C TYR A 75 -3.84 48.11 13.25
N ARG A 76 -2.84 48.88 12.79
CA ARG A 76 -2.74 50.32 13.07
C ARG A 76 -3.85 51.13 12.40
N CYS A 77 -4.18 50.81 11.14
CA CYS A 77 -5.13 51.58 10.35
C CYS A 77 -6.60 51.28 10.68
N ARG A 78 -6.93 50.02 11.00
CA ARG A 78 -8.33 49.59 11.19
C ARG A 78 -8.56 48.60 12.33
N GLY A 79 -7.55 48.28 13.14
CA GLY A 79 -7.70 47.45 14.34
C GLY A 79 -7.74 45.94 14.10
N GLY A 80 -7.49 45.44 12.89
CA GLY A 80 -7.43 44.00 12.63
C GLY A 80 -7.16 43.60 11.17
N CYS A 81 -6.70 42.36 11.01
CA CYS A 81 -6.42 41.74 9.72
C CYS A 81 -6.97 40.31 9.69
N PRO A 82 -8.07 40.03 8.94
CA PRO A 82 -8.55 38.66 8.80
C PRO A 82 -7.49 37.83 8.08
N ALA A 83 -7.05 36.74 8.70
CA ALA A 83 -6.01 35.88 8.16
C ALA A 83 -6.25 34.41 8.50
N ASP A 84 -6.14 33.55 7.48
CA ASP A 84 -6.25 32.10 7.64
C ASP A 84 -4.86 31.49 7.76
N TRP A 85 -4.43 31.21 8.99
CA TRP A 85 -3.10 30.70 9.29
C TRP A 85 -2.74 29.44 8.49
N VAL A 86 -3.71 28.55 8.23
CA VAL A 86 -3.51 27.29 7.50
C VAL A 86 -3.07 27.53 6.05
N TRP A 87 -3.49 28.65 5.44
CA TRP A 87 -3.13 29.04 4.08
C TRP A 87 -1.95 30.02 4.02
N ILE A 88 -1.78 30.84 5.06
CA ILE A 88 -0.70 31.83 5.11
C ILE A 88 0.66 31.19 5.37
N VAL A 89 0.74 30.16 6.23
CA VAL A 89 2.00 29.46 6.49
C VAL A 89 2.43 28.69 5.23
N PRO A 90 3.66 28.89 4.73
CA PRO A 90 4.13 28.20 3.54
C PRO A 90 4.16 26.67 3.69
N PRO A 91 3.97 25.91 2.60
CA PRO A 91 3.88 24.44 2.64
C PRO A 91 5.22 23.73 2.86
N MET A 92 6.32 24.47 2.99
CA MET A 92 7.62 23.99 3.45
C MET A 92 8.21 25.05 4.38
N SER A 93 9.14 24.65 5.25
CA SER A 93 9.88 25.60 6.09
C SER A 93 8.99 26.46 7.01
N GLY A 94 7.84 25.93 7.45
CA GLY A 94 6.83 26.70 8.19
C GLY A 94 7.38 27.49 9.38
N SER A 95 7.95 26.81 10.38
CA SER A 95 8.42 27.44 11.63
C SER A 95 9.64 28.35 11.50
N ILE A 96 10.32 28.34 10.35
CA ILE A 96 11.41 29.29 10.06
C ILE A 96 10.92 30.54 9.32
N THR A 97 9.59 30.71 9.20
CA THR A 97 8.96 31.95 8.72
C THR A 97 8.27 32.67 9.88
N PRO A 98 8.20 34.02 9.87
CA PRO A 98 7.65 34.77 10.99
C PRO A 98 6.14 34.53 11.20
N VAL A 99 5.41 34.23 10.12
CA VAL A 99 3.96 33.98 10.17
C VAL A 99 3.57 32.74 10.97
N PHE A 100 4.48 31.77 11.14
CA PHE A 100 4.20 30.58 11.96
C PHE A 100 3.98 30.94 13.43
N HIS A 101 4.70 31.94 13.94
CA HIS A 101 4.66 32.35 15.35
C HIS A 101 3.62 33.45 15.62
N GLN A 102 2.94 33.93 14.58
CA GLN A 102 1.94 34.99 14.69
C GLN A 102 0.55 34.38 14.88
N GLU A 103 -0.10 34.69 16.00
CA GLU A 103 -1.52 34.36 16.19
C GLU A 103 -2.39 35.20 15.23
N MET A 104 -3.37 34.55 14.61
CA MET A 104 -4.23 35.16 13.59
C MET A 104 -5.69 34.86 13.88
N LEU A 105 -6.56 35.85 13.62
CA LEU A 105 -8.00 35.67 13.66
C LEU A 105 -8.54 35.55 12.24
N ASN A 106 -9.23 34.45 11.96
CA ASN A 106 -9.91 34.24 10.68
C ASN A 106 -11.39 34.65 10.82
N TYR A 107 -11.79 35.70 10.09
CA TYR A 107 -13.16 36.20 10.07
C TYR A 107 -13.45 36.81 8.70
N ARG A 108 -14.74 36.89 8.35
CA ARG A 108 -15.17 37.27 6.99
C ARG A 108 -15.69 38.70 6.98
N LEU A 109 -15.17 39.50 6.06
CA LEU A 109 -15.61 40.87 5.78
C LEU A 109 -16.24 40.93 4.39
N THR A 110 -16.93 42.04 4.09
CA THR A 110 -17.42 42.37 2.75
C THR A 110 -16.76 43.68 2.30
N PRO A 111 -16.38 43.84 1.02
CA PRO A 111 -16.48 42.87 -0.09
C PRO A 111 -15.53 41.66 0.06
N SER A 112 -15.92 40.50 -0.49
CA SER A 112 -15.15 39.23 -0.41
C SER A 112 -15.10 38.47 -1.74
N PHE A 113 -14.06 37.65 -1.89
CA PHE A 113 -13.99 36.58 -2.89
C PHE A 113 -14.58 35.30 -2.30
N GLU A 114 -15.42 34.61 -3.07
CA GLU A 114 -16.10 33.39 -2.65
C GLU A 114 -15.86 32.24 -3.63
N TYR A 115 -15.77 31.04 -3.09
CA TYR A 115 -15.83 29.84 -3.92
C TYR A 115 -17.21 29.71 -4.57
N GLN A 116 -17.23 29.17 -5.78
CA GLN A 116 -18.44 28.84 -6.51
C GLN A 116 -18.36 27.40 -7.03
N PRO A 117 -19.51 26.73 -7.26
CA PRO A 117 -19.51 25.43 -7.92
C PRO A 117 -18.84 25.50 -9.29
N ASP A 118 -18.13 24.43 -9.68
CA ASP A 118 -17.56 24.38 -11.02
C ASP A 118 -18.63 24.60 -12.09
N PRO A 119 -18.37 25.43 -13.12
CA PRO A 119 -19.39 25.83 -14.07
C PRO A 119 -19.96 24.64 -14.84
N TRP A 120 -19.18 23.62 -15.17
CA TRP A 120 -19.68 22.43 -15.89
C TRP A 120 -20.64 21.56 -15.08
N ASN A 121 -20.67 21.69 -13.76
CA ASN A 121 -21.62 20.95 -12.92
C ASN A 121 -23.01 21.57 -12.98
N ILE A 122 -23.09 22.89 -13.15
CA ILE A 122 -24.33 23.68 -13.13
C ILE A 122 -24.78 24.15 -14.53
N HIS A 123 -23.86 24.21 -15.50
CA HIS A 123 -24.14 24.77 -16.81
C HIS A 123 -25.08 23.86 -17.62
N VAL A 124 -26.16 24.46 -18.11
CA VAL A 124 -27.10 23.79 -19.02
C VAL A 124 -26.65 24.06 -20.44
N TRP A 125 -25.87 23.12 -20.99
CA TRP A 125 -25.45 23.15 -22.39
C TRP A 125 -26.67 23.15 -23.32
N LYS A 126 -26.72 24.11 -24.26
CA LYS A 126 -27.77 24.20 -25.28
C LYS A 126 -27.33 23.44 -26.54
N GLY A 127 -28.22 22.63 -27.11
CA GLY A 127 -28.00 21.98 -28.42
C GLY A 127 -28.19 22.95 -29.59
N LEU A 128 -28.00 22.48 -30.83
CA LEU A 128 -28.11 23.30 -32.06
C LEU A 128 -29.42 24.10 -32.16
N ASN A 129 -30.50 23.62 -31.56
CA ASN A 129 -31.82 24.26 -31.61
C ASN A 129 -32.16 25.04 -30.32
N GLY A 130 -31.17 25.38 -29.48
CA GLY A 130 -31.36 26.11 -28.22
C GLY A 130 -31.98 25.29 -27.07
N THR A 131 -32.38 24.05 -27.33
CA THR A 131 -32.93 23.13 -26.31
C THR A 131 -31.80 22.54 -25.43
N PRO A 132 -31.98 22.43 -24.11
CA PRO A 132 -31.01 21.79 -23.22
C PRO A 132 -30.61 20.41 -23.72
N THR A 133 -29.32 20.14 -23.89
CA THR A 133 -28.85 18.76 -24.11
C THR A 133 -29.07 18.00 -22.81
N LYS A 134 -30.09 17.12 -22.76
CA LYS A 134 -30.26 16.20 -21.63
C LYS A 134 -28.92 15.50 -21.40
N LYS A 135 -28.34 15.59 -20.19
CA LYS A 135 -27.23 14.73 -19.76
C LYS A 135 -27.62 13.31 -20.19
N ARG A 136 -26.87 12.71 -21.13
CA ARG A 136 -27.17 11.36 -21.59
C ARG A 136 -26.96 10.45 -20.38
N ALA A 137 -28.05 10.17 -19.65
CA ALA A 137 -28.06 9.16 -18.61
C ALA A 137 -27.49 7.90 -19.26
N ILE A 138 -26.38 7.39 -18.72
CA ILE A 138 -25.76 6.17 -19.22
C ILE A 138 -26.80 5.08 -19.02
N GLY A 139 -27.49 4.71 -20.10
CA GLY A 139 -28.56 3.73 -20.03
C GLY A 139 -28.03 2.44 -19.44
N PHE A 140 -28.82 1.78 -18.60
CA PHE A 140 -28.47 0.53 -17.92
C PHE A 140 -27.85 -0.51 -18.86
N LYS A 141 -28.30 -0.57 -20.13
CA LYS A 141 -27.74 -1.45 -21.18
C LYS A 141 -26.26 -1.17 -21.49
N LYS A 142 -25.82 0.09 -21.47
CA LYS A 142 -24.41 0.47 -21.69
C LYS A 142 -23.56 0.11 -20.47
N LEU A 143 -24.08 0.36 -19.26
CA LEU A 143 -23.42 -0.04 -18.02
C LEU A 143 -23.27 -1.56 -17.93
N ALA A 144 -24.34 -2.32 -18.20
CA ALA A 144 -24.31 -3.78 -18.23
C ALA A 144 -23.31 -4.33 -19.26
N LYS A 145 -23.19 -3.70 -20.44
CA LYS A 145 -22.16 -4.07 -21.43
C LYS A 145 -20.74 -3.82 -20.92
N ALA A 146 -20.50 -2.69 -20.25
CA ALA A 146 -19.20 -2.37 -19.66
C ALA A 146 -18.84 -3.38 -18.56
N VAL A 147 -19.78 -3.71 -17.68
CA VAL A 147 -19.60 -4.73 -16.63
C VAL A 147 -19.30 -6.10 -17.26
N LYS A 148 -20.06 -6.52 -18.28
CA LYS A 148 -19.81 -7.79 -19.00
C LYS A 148 -18.43 -7.83 -19.65
N PHE A 149 -17.97 -6.71 -20.19
CA PHE A 149 -16.64 -6.59 -20.79
C PHE A 149 -15.54 -6.68 -19.71
N SER A 150 -15.67 -5.94 -18.60
CA SER A 150 -14.72 -6.00 -17.48
C SER A 150 -14.67 -7.40 -16.84
N ALA A 151 -15.81 -8.06 -16.67
CA ALA A 151 -15.87 -9.43 -16.16
C ALA A 151 -15.17 -10.42 -17.11
N LYS A 152 -15.34 -10.26 -18.44
CA LYS A 152 -14.63 -11.08 -19.43
C LYS A 152 -13.12 -10.87 -19.36
N LEU A 153 -12.65 -9.62 -19.26
CA LEU A 153 -11.22 -9.31 -19.13
C LEU A 153 -10.63 -9.85 -17.83
N MET A 154 -11.33 -9.66 -16.70
CA MET A 154 -10.90 -10.23 -15.42
C MET A 154 -10.86 -11.75 -15.45
N GLY A 155 -11.87 -12.41 -16.00
CA GLY A 155 -11.87 -13.86 -16.16
C GLY A 155 -10.70 -14.37 -17.02
N GLN A 156 -10.40 -13.69 -18.13
CA GLN A 156 -9.24 -14.03 -18.97
C GLN A 156 -7.89 -13.78 -18.27
N ALA A 157 -7.79 -12.71 -17.47
CA ALA A 157 -6.59 -12.41 -16.71
C ALA A 157 -6.35 -13.41 -15.56
N MET A 158 -7.40 -13.77 -14.83
CA MET A 158 -7.33 -14.78 -13.75
C MET A 158 -7.03 -16.17 -14.30
N ALA A 159 -7.60 -16.56 -15.44
CA ALA A 159 -7.35 -17.87 -16.05
C ALA A 159 -5.90 -18.10 -16.50
N LYS A 160 -5.11 -17.03 -16.68
CA LYS A 160 -3.67 -17.14 -16.99
C LYS A 160 -2.79 -17.25 -15.75
N ARG A 161 -3.33 -16.97 -14.55
CA ARG A 161 -2.58 -17.02 -13.31
C ARG A 161 -2.61 -18.43 -12.74
N VAL A 162 -1.53 -18.81 -12.08
CA VAL A 162 -1.46 -20.08 -11.35
C VAL A 162 -2.37 -19.98 -10.13
N LYS A 163 -3.18 -21.02 -9.89
CA LYS A 163 -4.04 -21.09 -8.70
C LYS A 163 -3.19 -21.34 -7.47
N ALA A 164 -3.42 -20.57 -6.42
CA ALA A 164 -2.75 -20.72 -5.14
C ALA A 164 -3.77 -20.79 -4.02
N THR A 165 -3.76 -21.89 -3.28
CA THR A 165 -4.69 -22.13 -2.17
C THR A 165 -3.94 -22.02 -0.86
N ILE A 166 -4.30 -21.04 -0.05
CA ILE A 166 -3.70 -20.80 1.26
C ILE A 166 -4.65 -21.37 2.31
N LEU A 167 -4.25 -22.43 2.97
CA LEU A 167 -4.99 -23.06 4.06
C LEU A 167 -4.46 -22.57 5.40
N TYR A 168 -5.35 -22.28 6.35
CA TYR A 168 -4.92 -21.91 7.70
C TYR A 168 -5.60 -22.72 8.79
N ALA A 169 -4.86 -22.92 9.88
CA ALA A 169 -5.39 -23.40 11.15
C ALA A 169 -4.90 -22.51 12.30
N THR A 170 -5.78 -22.18 13.24
CA THR A 170 -5.50 -21.22 14.30
C THR A 170 -6.37 -21.44 15.54
N GLU A 171 -5.79 -21.29 16.73
CA GLU A 171 -6.57 -21.21 17.98
C GLU A 171 -6.99 -19.76 18.30
N THR A 172 -6.03 -18.82 18.23
CA THR A 172 -6.20 -17.43 18.69
C THR A 172 -6.31 -16.41 17.55
N GLY A 173 -6.37 -16.86 16.29
CA GLY A 173 -6.55 -16.01 15.11
C GLY A 173 -5.26 -15.49 14.46
N LYS A 174 -4.09 -15.65 15.07
CA LYS A 174 -2.82 -15.11 14.53
C LYS A 174 -2.50 -15.68 13.14
N SER A 175 -2.58 -17.00 12.97
CA SER A 175 -2.28 -17.68 11.71
C SER A 175 -3.28 -17.33 10.61
N GLN A 176 -4.55 -17.09 10.96
CA GLN A 176 -5.55 -16.58 10.02
C GLN A 176 -5.19 -15.19 9.50
N VAL A 177 -4.72 -14.29 10.37
CA VAL A 177 -4.27 -12.95 9.96
C VAL A 177 -3.07 -13.06 9.03
N TYR A 178 -2.08 -13.92 9.34
CA TYR A 178 -0.95 -14.16 8.45
C TYR A 178 -1.37 -14.70 7.09
N ALA A 179 -2.28 -15.68 7.05
CA ALA A 179 -2.80 -16.24 5.79
C ALA A 179 -3.52 -15.18 4.93
N LYS A 180 -4.29 -14.27 5.55
CA LYS A 180 -4.93 -13.15 4.85
C LYS A 180 -3.91 -12.17 4.28
N THR A 181 -2.90 -11.79 5.05
CA THR A 181 -1.80 -10.94 4.59
C THR A 181 -1.03 -11.58 3.43
N LEU A 182 -0.74 -12.88 3.54
CA LEU A 182 -0.07 -13.65 2.48
C LEU A 182 -0.90 -13.65 1.19
N CYS A 183 -2.23 -13.79 1.31
CA CYS A 183 -3.14 -13.76 0.17
C CYS A 183 -3.13 -12.42 -0.55
N GLU A 184 -3.13 -11.30 0.17
CA GLU A 184 -3.05 -9.97 -0.45
C GLU A 184 -1.76 -9.81 -1.26
N ILE A 185 -0.62 -10.31 -0.74
CA ILE A 185 0.64 -10.32 -1.48
C ILE A 185 0.55 -11.22 -2.72
N PHE A 186 -0.01 -12.42 -2.57
CA PHE A 186 -0.09 -13.40 -3.66
C PHE A 186 -1.08 -12.98 -4.76
N LYS A 187 -2.13 -12.23 -4.46
CA LYS A 187 -3.09 -11.69 -5.44
C LYS A 187 -2.45 -10.82 -6.52
N HIS A 188 -1.22 -10.34 -6.34
CA HIS A 188 -0.50 -9.62 -7.39
C HIS A 188 -0.08 -10.54 -8.56
N ALA A 189 0.24 -11.81 -8.29
CA ALA A 189 0.81 -12.74 -9.27
C ALA A 189 -0.01 -14.03 -9.48
N PHE A 190 -0.77 -14.45 -8.47
CA PHE A 190 -1.53 -15.70 -8.44
C PHE A 190 -3.05 -15.45 -8.41
N ASP A 191 -3.82 -16.47 -8.78
CA ASP A 191 -5.23 -16.58 -8.43
C ASP A 191 -5.31 -17.19 -7.03
N ALA A 192 -5.13 -16.34 -6.02
CA ALA A 192 -4.97 -16.76 -4.63
C ALA A 192 -6.29 -16.74 -3.86
N LYS A 193 -6.59 -17.82 -3.14
CA LYS A 193 -7.70 -17.94 -2.19
C LYS A 193 -7.20 -18.37 -0.81
N VAL A 194 -7.89 -17.92 0.24
CA VAL A 194 -7.64 -18.34 1.62
C VAL A 194 -8.85 -19.11 2.13
N MET A 195 -8.63 -20.26 2.75
CA MET A 195 -9.67 -21.08 3.35
C MET A 195 -9.19 -21.64 4.70
N SER A 196 -10.12 -21.89 5.61
CA SER A 196 -9.84 -22.59 6.86
C SER A 196 -9.66 -24.08 6.58
N MET A 197 -8.81 -24.77 7.34
CA MET A 197 -8.54 -26.20 7.14
C MET A 197 -9.74 -27.11 7.43
N ASP A 198 -10.66 -26.71 8.29
CA ASP A 198 -11.89 -27.43 8.63
C ASP A 198 -12.94 -27.37 7.51
N GLU A 199 -12.93 -26.31 6.72
CA GLU A 199 -13.77 -26.14 5.53
C GLU A 199 -13.14 -26.74 4.25
N TYR A 200 -11.88 -27.17 4.32
CA TYR A 200 -11.16 -27.70 3.17
C TYR A 200 -11.38 -29.20 2.99
N ASP A 201 -11.95 -29.57 1.84
CA ASP A 201 -12.04 -30.98 1.45
C ASP A 201 -10.71 -31.47 0.86
N ILE A 202 -10.13 -32.45 1.52
CA ILE A 202 -8.83 -33.08 1.22
C ILE A 202 -8.81 -33.69 -0.19
N VAL A 203 -9.95 -34.10 -0.75
CA VAL A 203 -10.03 -34.64 -2.12
C VAL A 203 -9.56 -33.61 -3.15
N HIS A 204 -9.70 -32.31 -2.87
CA HIS A 204 -9.20 -31.26 -3.76
C HIS A 204 -7.67 -31.19 -3.82
N LEU A 205 -6.95 -31.75 -2.85
CA LEU A 205 -5.50 -31.64 -2.75
C LEU A 205 -4.79 -32.19 -3.99
N GLU A 206 -5.34 -33.23 -4.64
CA GLU A 206 -4.80 -33.82 -5.88
C GLU A 206 -4.92 -32.88 -7.09
N HIS A 207 -5.86 -31.94 -7.06
CA HIS A 207 -6.19 -31.05 -8.18
C HIS A 207 -5.65 -29.62 -8.00
N GLU A 208 -5.08 -29.31 -6.85
CA GLU A 208 -4.51 -28.00 -6.54
C GLU A 208 -3.10 -27.85 -7.12
N THR A 209 -2.82 -26.73 -7.78
CA THR A 209 -1.51 -26.46 -8.40
C THR A 209 -0.47 -25.98 -7.41
N LEU A 210 -0.89 -25.27 -6.36
CA LEU A 210 -0.04 -24.77 -5.29
C LEU A 210 -0.88 -24.63 -4.02
N VAL A 211 -0.48 -25.33 -2.96
CA VAL A 211 -1.09 -25.21 -1.64
C VAL A 211 -0.05 -24.67 -0.66
N LEU A 212 -0.42 -23.64 0.09
CA LEU A 212 0.36 -23.02 1.15
C LEU A 212 -0.37 -23.24 2.46
N VAL A 213 0.33 -23.77 3.47
CA VAL A 213 -0.26 -24.08 4.77
C VAL A 213 0.30 -23.13 5.81
N VAL A 214 -0.59 -22.40 6.50
CA VAL A 214 -0.27 -21.47 7.58
C VAL A 214 -0.98 -21.92 8.86
N THR A 215 -0.29 -22.70 9.70
CA THR A 215 -0.86 -23.25 10.93
C THR A 215 -0.15 -22.70 12.16
N SER A 216 -0.90 -22.42 13.23
CA SER A 216 -0.28 -22.34 14.57
C SER A 216 -0.04 -23.75 15.11
N THR A 217 0.85 -23.92 16.07
CA THR A 217 0.99 -25.17 16.81
C THR A 217 0.98 -24.88 18.31
N PHE A 218 0.56 -25.87 19.10
CA PHE A 218 0.60 -25.80 20.57
C PHE A 218 1.62 -26.77 21.13
N GLY A 219 2.38 -26.33 22.13
CA GLY A 219 3.33 -27.16 22.88
C GLY A 219 4.31 -27.95 22.00
N ASN A 220 4.00 -29.22 21.79
CA ASN A 220 4.87 -30.20 21.12
C ASN A 220 4.71 -30.28 19.60
N GLY A 221 3.99 -29.34 18.97
CA GLY A 221 3.80 -29.31 17.51
C GLY A 221 2.43 -29.83 17.05
N ASP A 222 1.48 -29.99 17.96
CA ASP A 222 0.12 -30.44 17.64
C ASP A 222 -0.62 -29.34 16.85
N PRO A 223 -1.39 -29.70 15.80
CA PRO A 223 -2.18 -28.74 15.06
C PRO A 223 -3.32 -28.17 15.93
N PRO A 224 -3.86 -26.99 15.58
CA PRO A 224 -5.03 -26.40 16.24
C PRO A 224 -6.28 -27.22 15.95
N GLU A 225 -7.36 -27.02 16.72
CA GLU A 225 -8.63 -27.75 16.61
C GLU A 225 -9.16 -27.74 15.16
N ASN A 226 -9.15 -26.57 14.50
CA ASN A 226 -9.63 -26.43 13.13
C ASN A 226 -8.67 -27.01 12.06
N GLY A 227 -7.50 -27.52 12.45
CA GLY A 227 -6.52 -28.19 11.59
C GLY A 227 -6.35 -29.68 11.87
N GLU A 228 -6.94 -30.23 12.94
CA GLU A 228 -6.72 -31.62 13.36
C GLU A 228 -7.12 -32.64 12.28
N ARG A 229 -8.33 -32.49 11.70
CA ARG A 229 -8.81 -33.42 10.66
C ARG A 229 -7.91 -33.44 9.44
N PHE A 230 -7.48 -32.25 9.00
CA PHE A 230 -6.58 -32.09 7.87
C PHE A 230 -5.20 -32.70 8.17
N GLY A 231 -4.67 -32.46 9.37
CA GLY A 231 -3.41 -33.04 9.82
C GLY A 231 -3.43 -34.57 9.89
N CYS A 232 -4.49 -35.17 10.46
CA CYS A 232 -4.67 -36.62 10.51
C CYS A 232 -4.68 -37.25 9.11
N ALA A 233 -5.44 -36.66 8.18
CA ALA A 233 -5.52 -37.16 6.81
C ALA A 233 -4.18 -37.10 6.07
N LEU A 234 -3.39 -36.02 6.26
CA LEU A 234 -2.05 -35.93 5.69
C LEU A 234 -1.10 -37.00 6.26
N MET A 235 -1.22 -37.32 7.54
CA MET A 235 -0.40 -38.35 8.18
C MET A 235 -0.77 -39.77 7.71
N GLU A 236 -2.07 -40.03 7.51
CA GLU A 236 -2.56 -41.27 6.89
C GLU A 236 -2.03 -41.43 5.46
N MET A 237 -2.06 -40.35 4.66
CA MET A 237 -1.49 -40.33 3.30
C MET A 237 0.03 -40.57 3.27
N LYS A 238 0.75 -40.15 4.33
CA LYS A 238 2.21 -40.34 4.44
C LYS A 238 2.57 -41.81 4.72
N ASN A 239 1.80 -42.50 5.57
CA ASN A 239 2.10 -43.85 6.04
C ASN A 239 0.87 -44.79 5.92
N PRO A 240 0.49 -45.21 4.70
CA PRO A 240 -0.73 -46.01 4.49
C PRO A 240 -0.69 -47.42 5.14
N ASN A 241 0.46 -47.90 5.61
CA ASN A 241 0.66 -49.25 6.15
C ASN A 241 0.96 -49.32 7.66
N SER A 242 0.86 -48.22 8.42
CA SER A 242 1.09 -48.28 9.88
C SER A 242 -0.15 -48.78 10.62
N SER A 243 -0.02 -49.88 11.35
CA SER A 243 -1.05 -50.39 12.27
C SER A 243 -1.43 -49.34 13.34
N LEU A 244 -2.73 -49.27 13.62
CA LEU A 244 -3.50 -48.22 14.31
C LEU A 244 -3.13 -47.86 15.78
N GLN A 245 -1.90 -48.10 16.26
CA GLN A 245 -1.60 -47.89 17.69
C GLN A 245 -0.35 -47.06 18.05
N GLU A 246 0.52 -46.67 17.12
CA GLU A 246 1.83 -46.08 17.50
C GLU A 246 2.18 -44.69 16.95
N SER A 247 1.24 -43.88 16.44
CA SER A 247 1.59 -42.54 15.93
C SER A 247 0.57 -41.43 16.19
N ARG A 248 0.02 -41.37 17.41
CA ARG A 248 -0.62 -40.14 17.92
C ARG A 248 0.36 -39.11 18.50
N SER A 249 1.66 -39.32 18.29
CA SER A 249 2.66 -38.34 18.68
C SER A 249 3.17 -37.64 17.43
N TYR A 250 2.83 -36.36 17.30
CA TYR A 250 3.39 -35.45 16.29
C TYR A 250 4.90 -35.19 16.49
N LYS A 251 5.56 -35.97 17.36
CA LYS A 251 7.00 -36.02 17.61
C LYS A 251 7.76 -36.64 16.43
N VAL A 252 7.73 -35.97 15.29
CA VAL A 252 8.82 -36.08 14.31
C VAL A 252 9.61 -34.77 14.41
N ARG A 253 10.90 -34.91 14.70
CA ARG A 253 11.88 -33.84 14.90
C ARG A 253 11.76 -32.75 13.82
N PHE A 254 11.09 -31.66 14.15
CA PHE A 254 11.24 -30.40 13.44
C PHE A 254 12.30 -29.60 14.20
N ASN A 255 13.50 -29.50 13.65
CA ASN A 255 14.48 -28.53 14.14
C ASN A 255 13.86 -27.15 13.95
N SER A 256 13.37 -26.58 15.06
CA SER A 256 12.94 -25.20 15.12
C SER A 256 14.15 -24.31 14.86
N VAL A 257 14.08 -23.48 13.83
CA VAL A 257 15.00 -22.35 13.72
C VAL A 257 14.28 -21.17 14.36
N SER A 258 14.42 -21.04 15.68
CA SER A 258 14.02 -19.82 16.38
C SER A 258 14.95 -18.67 15.94
N SER A 259 14.35 -17.50 15.71
CA SER A 259 15.00 -16.36 15.10
C SER A 259 16.10 -15.71 15.97
N TYR A 260 17.08 -15.11 15.28
CA TYR A 260 18.12 -14.16 15.73
C TYR A 260 19.41 -14.70 16.39
N SER A 261 20.44 -14.93 15.57
CA SER A 261 21.75 -14.22 15.64
C SER A 261 22.69 -14.66 14.52
N ASP A 262 23.53 -13.73 14.05
CA ASP A 262 24.71 -13.91 13.19
C ASP A 262 24.56 -14.17 11.68
N ALA A 263 24.28 -13.07 10.98
CA ALA A 263 24.85 -12.85 9.65
C ALA A 263 26.35 -12.50 9.79
N ARG A 264 27.25 -13.50 9.70
CA ARG A 264 28.61 -13.40 9.12
C ARG A 264 29.43 -14.70 9.27
N LYS A 265 30.03 -15.14 8.15
CA LYS A 265 30.96 -16.28 7.94
C LYS A 265 30.25 -17.64 7.96
N CYS A 266 30.48 -18.60 7.06
CA CYS A 266 31.71 -18.98 6.39
C CYS A 266 31.38 -19.64 5.03
N SER A 267 32.22 -19.37 4.03
CA SER A 267 32.39 -20.18 2.82
C SER A 267 32.96 -21.56 3.18
N SER A 268 32.72 -22.52 2.28
CA SER A 268 33.26 -23.90 2.20
C SER A 268 32.86 -24.86 3.32
N ASP A 269 31.87 -25.72 3.04
CA ASP A 269 32.01 -27.18 3.09
C ASP A 269 30.85 -27.86 2.34
N GLY A 270 31.07 -29.09 1.88
CA GLY A 270 30.31 -29.82 0.86
C GLY A 270 28.87 -30.22 1.22
N PRO A 271 28.20 -30.99 0.33
CA PRO A 271 26.77 -31.27 0.46
C PRO A 271 26.54 -32.37 1.50
N ASP A 272 26.35 -31.98 2.76
CA ASP A 272 25.84 -32.91 3.77
C ASP A 272 24.37 -33.25 3.51
N ALA A 273 24.12 -34.54 3.57
CA ALA A 273 22.89 -35.29 3.27
C ALA A 273 21.60 -34.45 3.20
N ARG A 274 21.08 -34.30 1.98
CA ARG A 274 19.66 -34.04 1.76
C ARG A 274 18.89 -35.18 2.42
N ASP A 275 18.09 -34.88 3.44
CA ASP A 275 16.95 -35.72 3.82
C ASP A 275 16.02 -35.79 2.60
N GLN A 276 16.29 -36.78 1.76
CA GLN A 276 15.54 -37.07 0.57
C GLN A 276 14.18 -37.59 1.05
N PHE A 277 13.17 -36.72 1.07
CA PHE A 277 11.77 -37.09 1.19
C PHE A 277 11.37 -37.90 -0.06
N GLU A 278 11.83 -39.14 -0.17
CA GLU A 278 11.26 -40.11 -1.10
C GLU A 278 9.96 -40.64 -0.50
N SER A 279 8.94 -39.78 -0.41
CA SER A 279 7.57 -40.24 -0.22
C SER A 279 7.09 -40.76 -1.58
N ALA A 280 7.23 -42.06 -1.81
CA ALA A 280 6.55 -42.72 -2.92
C ALA A 280 5.05 -42.81 -2.57
N GLY A 281 4.30 -41.72 -2.81
CA GLY A 281 2.88 -41.60 -2.48
C GLY A 281 2.27 -40.29 -3.00
N PRO A 282 0.99 -40.00 -2.71
CA PRO A 282 0.27 -38.80 -3.20
C PRO A 282 0.94 -37.46 -2.83
N LEU A 283 1.84 -37.48 -1.83
CA LEU A 283 2.55 -36.32 -1.30
C LEU A 283 3.99 -36.16 -1.84
N ALA A 284 4.39 -36.91 -2.87
CA ALA A 284 5.74 -36.90 -3.43
C ALA A 284 6.24 -35.51 -3.87
N ASN A 285 5.32 -34.60 -4.23
CA ASN A 285 5.62 -33.25 -4.69
C ASN A 285 5.49 -32.17 -3.60
N VAL A 286 5.23 -32.56 -2.34
CA VAL A 286 5.09 -31.61 -1.24
C VAL A 286 6.46 -31.04 -0.88
N ARG A 287 6.59 -29.71 -0.99
CA ARG A 287 7.72 -28.96 -0.45
C ARG A 287 7.21 -28.16 0.74
N PHE A 288 7.88 -28.26 1.88
CA PHE A 288 7.55 -27.51 3.08
C PHE A 288 8.70 -26.57 3.44
N SER A 289 8.36 -25.46 4.09
CA SER A 289 9.30 -24.54 4.71
C SER A 289 8.68 -24.14 6.05
N VAL A 290 9.44 -24.25 7.13
CA VAL A 290 9.02 -23.78 8.46
C VAL A 290 9.60 -22.38 8.63
N PHE A 291 8.74 -21.40 8.90
CA PHE A 291 9.11 -20.00 9.14
C PHE A 291 8.88 -19.63 10.59
#